data_AF-A0A1G1ARV4-F1
#
_entry.id   AF-A0A1G1ARV4-F1
#
_cell.length_a   1.000
_cell.length_b   1.000
_cell.length_c   1.000
_cell.angle_alpha   90.00
_cell.angle_beta   90.00
_cell.angle_gamma   90.00
#
_symmetry.space_group_name_H-M   'P 1'
#
loop_
_entity.id
_entity.type
_entity.pdbx_description
1 polymer ?
#
loop_
_entity_poly.entity_id
_entity_poly.type
_entity_poly.pdbx_seq_one_letter_code
_entity_poly.pdbx_strand_id
1 'polypeptide(L)'
;MHRKPTQTFGHITFSKDGKVAKHLTRLSEDKPIQEMEALHKFLELFNTVFPERSITFLRQLEERDHDFIVDVAGQETEIQLTELVDRSFTFQMTQAEYDSGNWSHAVQKGYGELPWRIDPEKRDLALVELIERKISKSYSKSLVRPLWLIVFATFIYETEFSQGGKLRVSQGLQKARDYLSTETRNVFDAVWVTDLETRPVCVWSR
;
A
#
# COMPACT_ATOMS: atom_id res chain seq x y z
N MET A 1 6.31 -23.89 -4.59
CA MET A 1 5.61 -22.59 -4.65
C MET A 1 5.77 -21.88 -3.32
N HIS A 2 6.23 -20.63 -3.33
CA HIS A 2 6.41 -19.83 -2.12
C HIS A 2 5.06 -19.21 -1.74
N ARG A 3 4.45 -19.67 -0.63
CA ARG A 3 3.19 -19.13 -0.13
C ARG A 3 3.45 -17.89 0.73
N LYS A 4 2.78 -16.78 0.43
CA LYS A 4 2.75 -15.59 1.29
C LYS A 4 1.45 -15.62 2.11
N PRO A 5 1.51 -15.41 3.43
CA PRO A 5 0.30 -15.23 4.22
C PRO A 5 -0.50 -14.05 3.68
N THR A 6 -1.81 -14.24 3.45
CA THR A 6 -2.73 -13.16 3.10
C THR A 6 -3.78 -12.99 4.19
N GLN A 7 -4.25 -11.76 4.36
CA GLN A 7 -5.33 -11.44 5.28
C GLN A 7 -6.55 -10.94 4.51
N THR A 8 -7.74 -11.16 5.08
CA THR A 8 -8.95 -10.53 4.59
C THR A 8 -8.91 -9.04 4.95
N PHE A 9 -9.21 -8.19 3.98
CA PHE A 9 -9.31 -6.74 4.12
C PHE A 9 -10.64 -6.26 3.51
N GLY A 10 -11.01 -5.01 3.74
CA GLY A 10 -12.34 -4.52 3.40
C GLY A 10 -13.05 -3.83 4.55
N HIS A 11 -14.31 -3.44 4.28
CA HIS A 11 -15.17 -2.81 5.25
C HIS A 11 -16.59 -3.39 5.23
N ILE A 12 -17.34 -3.13 6.30
CA ILE A 12 -18.75 -3.46 6.42
C ILE A 12 -19.52 -2.14 6.43
N THR A 13 -20.44 -1.96 5.48
CA THR A 13 -21.31 -0.80 5.43
C THR A 13 -22.65 -1.10 6.10
N PHE A 14 -23.12 -0.13 6.88
CA PHE A 14 -24.43 -0.14 7.51
C PHE A 14 -25.25 1.01 6.93
N SER A 15 -26.33 0.69 6.23
CA SER A 15 -27.21 1.70 5.63
C SER A 15 -28.32 2.11 6.59
N LYS A 16 -28.91 3.29 6.34
CA LYS A 16 -30.01 3.83 7.16
C LYS A 16 -31.27 2.96 7.15
N ASP A 17 -31.45 2.13 6.13
CA ASP A 17 -32.54 1.15 6.03
C ASP A 17 -32.23 -0.19 6.73
N GLY A 18 -31.12 -0.26 7.47
CA GLY A 18 -30.73 -1.42 8.26
C GLY A 18 -30.05 -2.54 7.45
N LYS A 19 -29.75 -2.33 6.17
CA LYS A 19 -28.98 -3.31 5.39
C LYS A 19 -27.51 -3.27 5.80
N VAL A 20 -26.93 -4.46 5.78
CA VAL A 20 -25.50 -4.67 6.03
C VAL A 20 -24.90 -5.23 4.76
N ALA A 21 -23.93 -4.53 4.17
CA ALA A 21 -23.16 -5.05 3.06
C ALA A 21 -21.70 -5.25 3.48
N LYS A 22 -21.15 -6.42 3.15
CA LYS A 22 -19.77 -6.78 3.46
C LYS A 22 -18.94 -6.67 2.19
N HIS A 23 -17.96 -5.78 2.19
CA HIS A 23 -17.02 -5.58 1.09
C HIS A 23 -15.67 -6.16 1.49
N LEU A 24 -15.63 -7.48 1.74
CA LEU A 24 -14.44 -8.18 2.21
C LEU A 24 -13.74 -8.89 1.04
N THR A 25 -12.45 -8.63 0.89
CA THR A 25 -11.57 -9.21 -0.15
C THR A 25 -10.42 -9.95 0.51
N ARG A 26 -9.92 -11.00 -0.14
CA ARG A 26 -8.69 -11.68 0.25
C ARG A 26 -7.89 -11.95 -1.02
N LEU A 27 -6.61 -11.59 -1.02
CA LEU A 27 -5.71 -11.92 -2.13
C LEU A 27 -5.26 -13.38 -2.06
N SER A 28 -4.83 -13.91 -3.20
CA SER A 28 -4.22 -15.24 -3.33
C SER A 28 -2.96 -15.39 -2.47
N GLU A 29 -2.76 -16.57 -1.88
CA GLU A 29 -1.52 -16.91 -1.15
C GLU A 29 -0.34 -17.24 -2.07
N ASP A 30 -0.59 -17.43 -3.36
CA ASP A 30 0.45 -17.60 -4.37
C ASP A 30 0.99 -16.22 -4.77
N LYS A 31 2.27 -15.96 -4.49
CA LYS A 31 2.89 -14.63 -4.64
C LYS A 31 2.68 -14.01 -6.04
N PRO A 32 3.04 -14.66 -7.15
CA PRO A 32 2.76 -14.14 -8.50
C PRO A 32 1.29 -13.75 -8.72
N ILE A 33 0.35 -14.59 -8.27
CA ILE A 33 -1.09 -14.32 -8.39
C ILE A 33 -1.48 -13.14 -7.50
N GLN A 34 -0.98 -13.08 -6.27
CA GLN A 34 -1.22 -12.00 -5.32
C GLN A 34 -0.80 -10.64 -5.88
N GLU A 35 0.39 -10.58 -6.49
CA GLU A 35 0.97 -9.36 -7.06
C GLU A 35 0.18 -8.91 -8.29
N MET A 36 -0.24 -9.85 -9.16
CA MET A 36 -1.14 -9.57 -10.27
C MET A 36 -2.51 -9.05 -9.80
N GLU A 37 -3.10 -9.68 -8.77
CA GLU A 37 -4.37 -9.24 -8.20
C GLU A 37 -4.27 -7.84 -7.61
N ALA A 38 -3.24 -7.55 -6.80
CA ALA A 38 -3.03 -6.24 -6.21
C ALA A 38 -2.85 -5.16 -7.30
N LEU A 39 -2.09 -5.45 -8.35
CA LEU A 39 -1.91 -4.53 -9.46
C LEU A 39 -3.24 -4.26 -10.18
N HIS A 40 -4.03 -5.28 -10.51
CA HIS A 40 -5.34 -5.06 -11.13
C HIS A 40 -6.24 -4.14 -10.31
N LYS A 41 -6.29 -4.30 -8.98
CA LYS A 41 -7.09 -3.42 -8.11
C LYS A 41 -6.54 -2.00 -8.10
N PHE A 42 -5.22 -1.84 -8.06
CA PHE A 42 -4.59 -0.54 -8.22
C PHE A 42 -4.99 0.12 -9.54
N LEU A 43 -4.95 -0.60 -10.67
CA LEU A 43 -5.31 -0.07 -11.99
C LEU A 43 -6.78 0.37 -12.06
N GLU A 44 -7.69 -0.43 -11.50
CA GLU A 44 -9.12 -0.09 -11.44
C GLU A 44 -9.36 1.22 -10.67
N LEU A 45 -8.77 1.33 -9.47
CA LEU A 45 -8.88 2.52 -8.63
C LEU A 45 -8.17 3.73 -9.26
N PHE A 46 -7.01 3.52 -9.88
CA PHE A 46 -6.25 4.56 -10.57
C PHE A 46 -7.03 5.12 -11.75
N ASN A 47 -7.58 4.27 -12.61
CA ASN A 47 -8.34 4.69 -13.79
C ASN A 47 -9.64 5.41 -13.41
N THR A 48 -10.25 5.03 -12.29
CA THR A 48 -11.44 5.71 -11.75
C THR A 48 -11.12 7.14 -11.31
N VAL A 49 -9.95 7.34 -10.70
CA VAL A 49 -9.55 8.62 -10.10
C VAL A 49 -8.83 9.53 -11.12
N PHE A 50 -8.11 8.94 -12.07
CA PHE A 50 -7.27 9.63 -13.05
C PHE A 50 -7.62 9.19 -14.49
N PRO A 51 -8.84 9.47 -14.99
CA PRO A 51 -9.30 8.99 -16.30
C PRO A 51 -8.41 9.46 -17.46
N GLU A 52 -7.87 10.68 -17.39
CA GLU A 52 -6.95 11.24 -18.39
C GLU A 52 -5.60 10.52 -18.46
N ARG A 53 -5.26 9.75 -17.41
CA ARG A 53 -4.03 8.95 -17.33
C ARG A 53 -4.33 7.46 -17.35
N SER A 54 -5.47 7.08 -17.93
CA SER A 54 -5.95 5.70 -17.87
C SER A 54 -4.89 4.70 -18.33
N ILE A 55 -4.84 3.60 -17.60
CA ILE A 55 -3.95 2.48 -17.85
C ILE A 55 -4.72 1.45 -18.66
N THR A 56 -4.26 1.20 -19.89
CA THR A 56 -5.02 0.44 -20.90
C THR A 56 -4.44 -0.93 -21.20
N PHE A 57 -3.20 -1.18 -20.80
CA PHE A 57 -2.48 -2.42 -21.03
C PHE A 57 -1.74 -2.86 -19.76
N LEU A 58 -1.67 -4.17 -19.55
CA LEU A 58 -0.89 -4.80 -18.49
C LEU A 58 -0.25 -6.09 -19.01
N ARG A 59 1.06 -6.23 -18.77
CA ARG A 59 1.81 -7.45 -19.04
C ARG A 59 2.78 -7.74 -17.91
N GLN A 60 2.76 -8.98 -17.41
CA GLN A 60 3.76 -9.48 -16.48
C GLN A 60 5.07 -9.77 -17.21
N LEU A 61 6.19 -9.44 -16.56
CA LEU A 61 7.52 -9.76 -17.08
C LEU A 61 8.05 -11.04 -16.41
N GLU A 62 8.78 -11.85 -17.18
CA GLU A 62 9.44 -13.07 -16.69
C GLU A 62 10.82 -12.79 -16.06
N GLU A 63 11.39 -11.61 -16.34
CA GLU A 63 12.73 -11.22 -15.91
C GLU A 63 12.79 -10.71 -14.46
N ARG A 64 13.96 -10.85 -13.83
CA ARG A 64 14.15 -10.73 -12.38
C ARG A 64 14.09 -9.31 -11.82
N ASP A 65 14.22 -8.29 -12.66
CA ASP A 65 14.36 -6.91 -12.19
C ASP A 65 13.02 -6.17 -12.16
N HIS A 66 12.04 -6.57 -12.98
CA HIS A 66 10.75 -5.89 -13.11
C HIS A 66 9.55 -6.81 -13.05
N ASP A 67 8.50 -6.36 -12.38
CA ASP A 67 7.32 -7.20 -12.15
C ASP A 67 6.35 -7.09 -13.34
N PHE A 68 6.10 -5.87 -13.85
CA PHE A 68 5.12 -5.63 -14.92
C PHE A 68 5.50 -4.47 -15.86
N ILE A 69 4.87 -4.44 -17.03
CA ILE A 69 4.77 -3.28 -17.92
C ILE A 69 3.29 -2.91 -18.04
N VAL A 70 3.00 -1.63 -17.94
CA VAL A 70 1.68 -1.05 -18.20
C VAL A 70 1.77 0.06 -19.24
N ASP A 71 0.68 0.32 -19.96
CA ASP A 71 0.57 1.53 -20.81
C ASP A 71 -0.20 2.60 -20.04
N VAL A 72 0.46 3.71 -19.70
CA VAL A 72 -0.14 4.87 -19.03
C VAL A 72 -0.27 5.98 -20.06
N ALA A 73 -1.50 6.28 -20.50
CA ALA A 73 -1.76 7.33 -21.50
C ALA A 73 -0.90 7.22 -22.78
N GLY A 74 -0.69 6.01 -23.30
CA GLY A 74 0.10 5.75 -24.51
C GLY A 74 1.62 5.64 -24.28
N GLN A 75 2.08 5.65 -23.03
CA GLN A 75 3.48 5.45 -22.68
C GLN A 75 3.67 4.17 -21.86
N GLU A 76 4.50 3.26 -22.37
CA GLU A 76 4.93 2.08 -21.62
C GLU A 76 5.71 2.50 -20.36
N THR A 77 5.25 2.01 -19.22
CA THR A 77 5.78 2.27 -17.88
C THR A 77 6.08 0.94 -17.20
N GLU A 78 7.29 0.80 -16.67
CA GLU A 78 7.73 -0.36 -15.89
C GLU A 78 7.25 -0.23 -14.46
N ILE A 79 6.75 -1.33 -13.88
CA ILE A 79 6.19 -1.36 -12.53
C ILE A 79 7.02 -2.27 -11.64
N GLN A 80 7.40 -1.73 -10.48
CA GLN A 80 7.76 -2.48 -9.29
C GLN A 80 6.58 -2.51 -8.33
N LEU A 81 6.27 -3.69 -7.82
CA LEU A 81 5.26 -3.86 -6.80
C LEU A 81 5.90 -4.30 -5.48
N THR A 82 5.33 -3.85 -4.37
CA THR A 82 5.72 -4.31 -3.04
C THR A 82 4.61 -4.17 -2.04
N GLU A 83 4.58 -5.09 -1.10
CA GLU A 83 3.62 -5.08 0.00
C GLU A 83 4.19 -4.34 1.21
N LEU A 84 3.43 -3.40 1.75
CA LEU A 84 3.58 -2.90 3.10
C LEU A 84 2.83 -3.85 4.02
N VAL A 85 3.53 -4.42 5.01
CA VAL A 85 2.98 -5.42 5.93
C VAL A 85 2.84 -4.84 7.34
N ASP A 86 1.68 -5.04 7.95
CA ASP A 86 1.35 -4.52 9.28
C ASP A 86 2.24 -5.10 10.40
N ARG A 87 2.67 -6.35 10.25
CA ARG A 87 3.57 -7.05 11.20
C ARG A 87 4.90 -6.32 11.47
N SER A 88 5.26 -5.34 10.65
CA SER A 88 6.44 -4.50 10.89
C SER A 88 6.23 -3.49 12.03
N PHE A 89 4.98 -3.17 12.38
CA PHE A 89 4.62 -2.18 13.40
C PHE A 89 3.47 -2.60 14.33
N THR A 90 2.91 -3.82 14.18
CA THR A 90 1.90 -4.38 15.11
C THR A 90 2.51 -5.42 16.05
N PHE A 91 2.13 -5.40 17.33
CA PHE A 91 2.61 -6.32 18.35
C PHE A 91 1.45 -6.92 19.15
N GLN A 92 1.54 -8.20 19.50
CA GLN A 92 0.55 -8.83 20.39
C GLN A 92 0.60 -8.17 21.78
N MET A 93 -0.56 -7.82 22.33
CA MET A 93 -0.68 -7.36 23.71
C MET A 93 -0.82 -8.53 24.67
N THR A 94 -0.23 -8.39 25.85
CA THR A 94 -0.57 -9.22 27.01
C THR A 94 -1.91 -8.81 27.60
N GLN A 95 -2.56 -9.71 28.34
CA GLN A 95 -3.81 -9.40 29.05
C GLN A 95 -3.64 -8.20 30.00
N ALA A 96 -2.52 -8.14 30.72
CA ALA A 96 -2.22 -7.03 31.63
C ALA A 96 -2.06 -5.69 30.91
N GLU A 97 -1.41 -5.64 29.74
CA GLU A 97 -1.32 -4.43 28.92
C GLU A 97 -2.71 -3.99 28.44
N TYR A 98 -3.52 -4.94 27.97
CA TYR A 98 -4.89 -4.67 27.54
C TYR A 98 -5.74 -4.08 28.67
N ASP A 99 -5.75 -4.73 29.83
CA ASP A 99 -6.52 -4.32 31.01
C ASP A 99 -6.04 -2.98 31.59
N SER A 100 -4.75 -2.65 31.44
CA SER A 100 -4.20 -1.37 31.90
C SER A 100 -4.67 -0.16 31.09
N GLY A 101 -5.13 -0.37 29.85
CA GLY A 101 -5.53 0.71 28.94
C GLY A 101 -4.39 1.61 28.45
N ASN A 102 -3.13 1.25 28.72
CA ASN A 102 -1.94 2.05 28.35
C ASN A 102 -1.53 1.86 26.87
N TRP A 103 -2.46 2.05 25.94
CA TRP A 103 -2.22 1.97 24.50
C TRP A 103 -3.08 2.99 23.75
N SER A 104 -2.54 3.57 22.68
CA SER A 104 -3.23 4.62 21.90
C SER A 104 -3.94 4.07 20.66
N HIS A 105 -3.37 3.04 20.03
CA HIS A 105 -3.88 2.46 18.81
C HIS A 105 -3.72 0.94 18.85
N ALA A 106 -4.75 0.22 18.39
CA ALA A 106 -4.73 -1.22 18.28
C ALA A 106 -5.54 -1.70 17.07
N VAL A 107 -5.22 -2.88 16.58
CA VAL A 107 -5.91 -3.55 15.48
C VAL A 107 -6.39 -4.93 15.91
N GLN A 108 -7.63 -5.25 15.60
CA GLN A 108 -8.20 -6.57 15.85
C GLN A 108 -7.84 -7.50 14.68
N LYS A 109 -7.10 -8.59 14.93
CA LYS A 109 -6.73 -9.57 13.89
C LYS A 109 -7.68 -10.77 13.78
N GLY A 110 -8.32 -11.15 14.89
CA GLY A 110 -9.29 -12.24 14.92
C GLY A 110 -10.46 -11.93 15.87
N TYR A 111 -11.64 -12.49 15.61
CA TYR A 111 -12.81 -12.27 16.47
C TYR A 111 -12.61 -12.94 17.85
N GLY A 112 -12.78 -12.17 18.92
CA GLY A 112 -12.61 -12.68 20.30
C GLY A 112 -11.16 -12.77 20.78
N GLU A 113 -10.17 -12.41 19.95
CA GLU A 113 -8.77 -12.35 20.34
C GLU A 113 -8.42 -11.04 21.06
N LEU A 114 -7.28 -11.01 21.76
CA LEU A 114 -6.72 -9.74 22.22
C LEU A 114 -6.25 -8.91 21.00
N PRO A 115 -6.57 -7.61 20.94
CA PRO A 115 -6.11 -6.78 19.85
C PRO A 115 -4.58 -6.65 19.88
N TRP A 116 -4.01 -6.35 18.72
CA TRP A 116 -2.58 -6.10 18.57
C TRP A 116 -2.33 -4.59 18.69
N ARG A 117 -1.40 -4.17 19.53
CA ARG A 117 -1.02 -2.76 19.63
C ARG A 117 -0.26 -2.31 18.38
N ILE A 118 -0.46 -1.06 17.99
CA ILE A 118 0.30 -0.41 16.93
C ILE A 118 1.36 0.48 17.57
N ASP A 119 2.61 0.32 17.14
CA ASP A 119 3.68 1.27 17.43
C ASP A 119 3.64 2.41 16.40
N PRO A 120 3.24 3.64 16.80
CA PRO A 120 3.04 4.73 15.86
C PRO A 120 4.33 5.16 15.16
N GLU A 121 5.46 5.13 15.88
CA GLU A 121 6.75 5.54 15.34
C GLU A 121 7.20 4.57 14.25
N LYS A 122 7.09 3.27 14.52
CA LYS A 122 7.40 2.22 13.51
C LYS A 122 6.45 2.28 12.33
N ARG A 123 5.14 2.48 12.57
CA ARG A 123 4.15 2.62 11.49
C ARG A 123 4.51 3.78 10.56
N ASP A 124 4.88 4.92 11.15
CA ASP A 124 5.21 6.13 10.39
C ASP A 124 6.56 6.02 9.66
N LEU A 125 7.45 5.11 10.08
CA LEU A 125 8.71 4.81 9.38
C LEU A 125 8.59 3.66 8.37
N ALA A 126 7.61 2.76 8.52
CA ALA A 126 7.53 1.53 7.73
C ALA A 126 7.48 1.75 6.21
N LEU A 127 6.81 2.82 5.77
CA LEU A 127 6.77 3.19 4.35
C LEU A 127 8.15 3.68 3.86
N VAL A 128 8.84 4.50 4.64
CA VAL A 128 10.19 5.00 4.33
C VAL A 128 11.15 3.82 4.19
N GLU A 129 11.21 2.95 5.19
CA GLU A 129 12.10 1.79 5.19
C GLU A 129 11.81 0.85 4.01
N LEU A 130 10.55 0.69 3.63
CA LEU A 130 10.18 -0.15 2.49
C LEU A 130 10.65 0.45 1.16
N ILE A 131 10.48 1.77 0.98
CA ILE A 131 10.94 2.50 -0.20
C ILE A 131 12.47 2.48 -0.25
N GLU A 132 13.16 2.74 0.87
CA GLU A 132 14.62 2.69 0.98
C GLU A 132 15.16 1.31 0.56
N ARG A 133 14.59 0.22 1.09
CA ARG A 133 14.95 -1.16 0.71
C ARG A 133 14.74 -1.46 -0.77
N LYS A 134 13.82 -0.76 -1.44
CA LYS A 134 13.60 -0.89 -2.89
C LYS A 134 14.64 -0.07 -3.65
N ILE A 135 14.89 1.17 -3.26
CA ILE A 135 15.94 1.99 -3.89
C ILE A 135 17.31 1.30 -3.78
N SER A 136 17.62 0.65 -2.66
CA SER A 136 18.89 -0.04 -2.45
C SER A 136 19.10 -1.29 -3.32
N LYS A 137 18.07 -1.79 -4.03
CA LYS A 137 18.17 -2.97 -4.89
C LYS A 137 18.78 -2.68 -6.26
N SER A 138 19.14 -1.43 -6.56
CA SER A 138 19.81 -1.03 -7.80
C SER A 138 19.11 -1.52 -9.07
N TYR A 139 17.82 -1.23 -9.18
CA TYR A 139 17.03 -1.56 -10.37
C TYR A 139 17.66 -1.00 -11.64
N SER A 140 17.73 -1.82 -12.69
CA SER A 140 18.01 -1.35 -14.03
C SER A 140 16.86 -0.42 -14.45
N LYS A 141 17.17 0.76 -15.00
CA LYS A 141 16.15 1.72 -15.44
C LYS A 141 16.30 1.96 -16.93
N SER A 142 15.22 1.76 -17.67
CA SER A 142 15.14 2.12 -19.08
C SER A 142 15.27 3.64 -19.28
N LEU A 143 15.98 4.06 -20.33
CA LEU A 143 16.05 5.49 -20.71
C LEU A 143 14.75 6.01 -21.35
N VAL A 144 13.88 5.10 -21.82
CA VAL A 144 12.66 5.44 -22.57
C VAL A 144 11.37 5.15 -21.81
N ARG A 145 11.41 4.25 -20.82
CA ARG A 145 10.23 3.88 -20.02
C ARG A 145 10.37 4.43 -18.60
N PRO A 146 9.35 5.14 -18.07
CA PRO A 146 9.32 5.49 -16.66
C PRO A 146 9.26 4.23 -15.80
N LEU A 147 9.89 4.27 -14.64
CA LEU A 147 9.85 3.20 -13.65
C LEU A 147 9.05 3.66 -12.43
N TRP A 148 7.92 3.00 -12.15
CA TRP A 148 7.08 3.30 -10.99
C TRP A 148 7.28 2.25 -9.89
N LEU A 149 7.25 2.70 -8.64
CA LEU A 149 7.09 1.84 -7.47
C LEU A 149 5.67 1.96 -6.94
N ILE A 150 4.96 0.84 -6.88
CA ILE A 150 3.65 0.73 -6.24
C ILE A 150 3.83 -0.03 -4.93
N VAL A 151 3.50 0.64 -3.83
CA VAL A 151 3.42 0.07 -2.49
C VAL A 151 1.95 -0.22 -2.19
N PHE A 152 1.57 -1.48 -2.04
CA PHE A 152 0.22 -1.85 -1.65
C PHE A 152 0.15 -2.34 -0.21
N ALA A 153 -0.96 -2.11 0.46
CA ALA A 153 -1.28 -2.67 1.76
C ALA A 153 -2.58 -3.48 1.68
N THR A 154 -2.67 -4.54 2.47
CA THR A 154 -3.90 -5.33 2.67
C THR A 154 -4.56 -4.95 4.00
N PHE A 155 -4.41 -3.70 4.41
CA PHE A 155 -5.01 -3.11 5.61
C PHE A 155 -5.14 -1.61 5.36
N ILE A 156 -6.00 -0.94 6.13
CA ILE A 156 -6.18 0.51 6.03
C ILE A 156 -4.88 1.21 6.48
N TYR A 157 -4.12 1.71 5.52
CA TYR A 157 -2.95 2.54 5.76
C TYR A 157 -3.33 4.00 5.55
N GLU A 158 -3.49 4.74 6.65
CA GLU A 158 -3.90 6.14 6.62
C GLU A 158 -2.85 6.99 5.90
N THR A 159 -3.23 7.55 4.76
CA THR A 159 -2.39 8.46 3.94
C THR A 159 -2.85 9.89 4.07
N GLU A 160 -4.15 10.13 3.89
CA GLU A 160 -4.79 11.42 3.99
C GLU A 160 -6.13 11.29 4.74
N PHE A 161 -6.47 12.29 5.56
CA PHE A 161 -7.66 12.25 6.39
C PHE A 161 -8.22 13.66 6.64
N SER A 162 -9.51 13.75 7.01
CA SER A 162 -10.13 15.03 7.38
C SER A 162 -10.16 15.19 8.89
N GLN A 163 -9.57 16.27 9.40
CA GLN A 163 -9.62 16.61 10.82
C GLN A 163 -10.09 18.06 10.97
N GLY A 164 -11.25 18.25 11.60
CA GLY A 164 -11.86 19.58 11.74
C GLY A 164 -12.21 20.23 10.40
N GLY A 165 -12.65 19.43 9.41
CA GLY A 165 -13.00 19.91 8.07
C GLY A 165 -11.81 20.27 7.18
N LYS A 166 -10.57 20.01 7.62
CA LYS A 166 -9.36 20.25 6.85
C LYS A 166 -8.71 18.93 6.46
N LEU A 167 -8.29 18.84 5.20
CA LEU A 167 -7.47 17.73 4.72
C LEU A 167 -6.10 17.78 5.42
N ARG A 168 -5.69 16.64 5.96
CA ARG A 168 -4.41 16.39 6.61
C ARG A 168 -3.72 15.23 5.92
N VAL A 169 -2.40 15.23 6.03
CA VAL A 169 -1.52 14.17 5.54
C VAL A 169 -1.01 13.41 6.76
N SER A 170 -0.96 12.08 6.70
CA SER A 170 -0.40 11.27 7.78
C SER A 170 1.09 11.51 7.95
N GLN A 171 1.59 11.34 9.18
CA GLN A 171 3.02 11.47 9.44
C GLN A 171 3.85 10.50 8.59
N GLY A 172 3.38 9.26 8.39
CA GLY A 172 4.06 8.29 7.54
C GLY A 172 4.20 8.74 6.09
N LEU A 173 3.14 9.31 5.50
CA LEU A 173 3.20 9.86 4.15
C LEU A 173 4.12 11.08 4.07
N GLN A 174 4.08 11.98 5.06
CA GLN A 174 4.97 13.14 5.10
C GLN A 174 6.44 12.72 5.18
N LYS A 175 6.79 11.80 6.08
CA LYS A 175 8.16 11.28 6.22
C LYS A 175 8.66 10.62 4.93
N ALA A 176 7.82 9.88 4.22
CA ALA A 176 8.18 9.28 2.93
C ALA A 176 8.43 10.32 1.84
N ARG A 177 7.62 11.39 1.80
CA ARG A 177 7.84 12.54 0.91
C ARG A 177 9.14 13.27 1.21
N ASP A 178 9.39 13.56 2.48
CA ASP A 178 10.60 14.25 2.92
C ASP A 178 11.86 13.44 2.57
N TYR A 179 11.84 12.13 2.86
CA TYR A 179 12.91 11.21 2.48
C TYR A 179 13.17 11.25 0.96
N LEU A 180 12.14 11.05 0.14
CA LEU A 180 12.29 11.03 -1.32
C LEU A 180 12.72 12.37 -1.92
N SER A 181 12.40 13.50 -1.27
CA SER A 181 12.85 14.83 -1.71
C SER A 181 14.35 15.06 -1.55
N THR A 182 15.00 14.30 -0.66
CA THR A 182 16.44 14.41 -0.39
C THR A 182 17.25 13.24 -0.95
N GLU A 183 16.61 12.15 -1.37
CA GLU A 183 17.28 10.95 -1.86
C GLU A 183 17.70 11.08 -3.34
N THR A 184 19.00 11.24 -3.57
CA THR A 184 19.59 11.43 -4.90
C THR A 184 19.70 10.13 -5.70
N ARG A 185 19.71 8.96 -5.04
CA ARG A 185 19.83 7.65 -5.69
C ARG A 185 18.50 7.07 -6.13
N ASN A 186 17.39 7.76 -5.89
CA ASN A 186 16.07 7.28 -6.28
C ASN A 186 16.02 7.08 -7.81
N VAL A 187 15.68 5.88 -8.26
CA VAL A 187 15.53 5.54 -9.68
C VAL A 187 14.08 5.68 -10.16
N PHE A 188 13.12 5.65 -9.25
CA PHE A 188 11.69 5.68 -9.55
C PHE A 188 11.24 7.06 -10.02
N ASP A 189 10.54 7.10 -11.15
CA ASP A 189 9.89 8.29 -11.68
C ASP A 189 8.62 8.63 -10.91
N ALA A 190 7.94 7.60 -10.38
CA ALA A 190 6.83 7.80 -9.47
C ALA A 190 6.80 6.73 -8.37
N VAL A 191 6.35 7.13 -7.18
CA VAL A 191 6.06 6.22 -6.05
C VAL A 191 4.61 6.42 -5.64
N TRP A 192 3.85 5.33 -5.64
CA TRP A 192 2.43 5.30 -5.31
C TRP A 192 2.18 4.39 -4.11
N VAL A 193 1.19 4.76 -3.28
CA VAL A 193 0.68 3.92 -2.20
C VAL A 193 -0.81 3.66 -2.41
N THR A 194 -1.26 2.44 -2.15
CA THR A 194 -2.67 2.07 -2.12
C THR A 194 -2.94 1.05 -1.01
N ASP A 195 -4.10 1.15 -0.36
CA ASP A 195 -4.63 0.11 0.54
C ASP A 195 -5.59 -0.85 -0.18
N LEU A 196 -5.67 -0.74 -1.51
CA LEU A 196 -6.57 -1.50 -2.40
C LEU A 196 -8.07 -1.25 -2.16
N GLU A 197 -8.43 -0.30 -1.30
CA GLU A 197 -9.82 0.10 -1.03
C GLU A 197 -10.09 1.55 -1.41
N THR A 198 -9.12 2.42 -1.17
CA THR A 198 -9.20 3.87 -1.40
C THR A 198 -8.37 4.28 -2.61
N ARG A 199 -8.55 5.54 -3.03
CA ARG A 199 -7.80 6.10 -4.16
C ARG A 199 -6.29 5.93 -3.95
N PRO A 200 -5.53 5.53 -4.99
CA PRO A 200 -4.08 5.55 -4.89
C PRO A 200 -3.54 6.96 -4.63
N VAL A 201 -2.55 7.05 -3.76
CA VAL A 201 -1.92 8.31 -3.36
C VAL A 201 -0.51 8.37 -3.93
N CYS A 202 -0.22 9.46 -4.64
CA CYS A 202 1.14 9.75 -5.10
C CYS A 202 1.99 10.20 -3.91
N VAL A 203 3.02 9.43 -3.61
CA VAL A 203 4.05 9.79 -2.63
C VAL A 203 5.06 10.72 -3.29
N TRP A 204 5.48 10.39 -4.51
CA TRP A 204 6.53 11.11 -5.23
C TRP A 204 6.33 10.99 -6.73
N SER A 205 6.67 12.06 -7.47
CA SER A 205 6.78 12.07 -8.93
C SER A 205 7.88 13.02 -9.36
N ARG A 206 8.67 12.65 -10.36
CA ARG A 206 9.66 13.52 -11.03
C ARG A 206 9.09 14.27 -12.22
#